data_AF-A0A9Q6LIW8-F1
#
_entry.id   AF-A0A9Q6LIW8-F1
#
_cell.length_a   1.000
_cell.length_b   1.000
_cell.length_c   1.000
_cell.angle_alpha   90.00
_cell.angle_beta   90.00
_cell.angle_gamma   90.00
#
_symmetry.space_group_name_H-M   'P 1'
#
loop_
_entity.id
_entity.type
_entity.pdbx_description
1 polymer ?
#
loop_
_entity_poly.entity_id
_entity_poly.type
_entity_poly.pdbx_seq_one_letter_code
_entity_poly.pdbx_strand_id
1 'polypeptide(L)'
;MHVFAAGTVVYAHYTGLRQHAFGKGRGVKCGDLYGADLCARCHSYFDQYQGCNGSYESKTALSEEFMFCILKTHERNEREGVIKVCKKQ
;
A
#
# COMPACT_ATOMS: atom_id res chain seq x y z
N MET A 1 3.11 -7.69 -10.83
CA MET A 1 1.86 -6.95 -10.53
C MET A 1 1.59 -5.91 -11.61
N HIS A 2 0.39 -5.89 -12.19
CA HIS A 2 -0.03 -4.84 -13.13
C HIS A 2 -0.59 -3.68 -12.30
N VAL A 3 0.23 -2.67 -12.05
CA VAL A 3 -0.14 -1.54 -11.19
C VAL A 3 -1.19 -0.64 -11.86
N PHE A 4 -1.42 -0.76 -13.17
CA PHE A 4 -2.24 0.20 -13.92
C PHE A 4 -3.14 -0.48 -14.97
N ALA A 5 -4.30 -1.00 -14.55
CA ALA A 5 -5.42 -1.24 -15.45
C ALA A 5 -6.39 -0.05 -15.33
N ALA A 6 -6.36 0.84 -16.32
CA ALA A 6 -7.07 2.12 -16.34
C ALA A 6 -8.59 1.91 -16.22
N GLY A 7 -9.15 2.21 -15.05
CA GLY A 7 -10.60 2.16 -14.80
C GLY A 7 -11.01 1.54 -13.46
N THR A 8 -10.11 0.85 -12.76
CA THR A 8 -10.43 0.23 -11.45
C THR A 8 -9.43 0.56 -10.34
N VAL A 9 -8.59 1.58 -10.57
CA VAL A 9 -7.55 1.98 -9.61
C VAL A 9 -8.20 2.71 -8.43
N VAL A 10 -7.87 2.27 -7.22
CA VAL A 10 -8.29 2.88 -5.96
C VAL A 10 -7.08 3.15 -5.08
N TYR A 11 -7.19 4.15 -4.21
CA TYR A 11 -6.20 4.40 -3.17
C TYR A 11 -6.45 3.48 -1.97
N ALA A 12 -5.66 2.42 -1.87
CA ALA A 12 -5.80 1.39 -0.85
C ALA A 12 -4.89 1.65 0.34
N HIS A 13 -5.47 1.79 1.53
CA HIS A 13 -4.73 1.94 2.78
C HIS A 13 -4.03 0.64 3.17
N TYR A 14 -2.81 0.76 3.68
CA TYR A 14 -2.00 -0.37 4.13
C TYR A 14 -2.70 -1.21 5.21
N THR A 15 -2.69 -2.53 5.03
CA THR A 15 -3.29 -3.51 5.95
C THR A 15 -2.31 -4.58 6.47
N GLY A 16 -1.00 -4.36 6.26
CA GLY A 16 0.05 -5.29 6.66
C GLY A 16 0.42 -5.22 8.15
N LEU A 17 1.49 -5.92 8.54
CA LEU A 17 1.87 -6.14 9.94
C LEU A 17 2.11 -4.85 10.73
N ARG A 18 2.56 -3.77 10.09
CA ARG A 18 2.86 -2.49 10.76
C ARG A 18 1.69 -1.52 10.80
N GLN A 19 0.48 -1.94 10.42
CA GLN A 19 -0.67 -1.05 10.23
C GLN A 19 -0.99 -0.15 11.43
N HIS A 20 -0.82 -0.66 12.66
CA HIS A 20 -1.05 0.12 13.88
C HIS A 20 0.02 1.20 14.11
N ALA A 21 1.27 0.96 13.71
CA ALA A 21 2.33 1.98 13.76
C ALA A 21 2.06 3.14 12.79
N PHE A 22 1.17 2.94 11.81
CA PHE A 22 0.73 3.91 10.82
C PHE A 22 -0.66 4.51 11.12
N GLY A 23 -1.12 4.36 12.36
CA GLY A 23 -2.34 5.00 12.84
C GLY A 23 -3.63 4.18 12.65
N LYS A 24 -3.55 2.92 12.19
CA LYS A 24 -4.75 2.07 12.13
C LYS A 24 -5.30 1.79 13.53
N GLY A 25 -6.61 1.94 13.67
CA GLY A 25 -7.36 1.61 14.88
C GLY A 25 -8.63 0.82 14.57
N ARG A 26 -9.45 0.56 15.58
CA ARG A 26 -10.75 -0.07 15.38
C ARG A 26 -11.66 0.88 14.61
N GLY A 27 -12.05 0.49 13.39
CA GLY A 27 -12.85 1.34 12.50
C GLY A 27 -12.10 2.55 11.92
N VAL A 28 -10.79 2.63 12.12
CA VAL A 28 -9.94 3.74 11.67
C VAL A 28 -8.88 3.20 10.72
N LYS A 29 -8.79 3.78 9.52
CA LYS A 29 -7.77 3.41 8.52
C LYS A 29 -6.40 3.99 8.89
N CYS A 30 -5.33 3.43 8.32
CA CYS A 30 -4.01 4.06 8.38
C CYS A 30 -4.07 5.49 7.82
N GLY A 31 -3.11 6.32 8.20
CA GLY A 31 -2.97 7.65 7.59
C GLY A 31 -2.81 7.55 6.07
N ASP A 32 -3.27 8.58 5.35
CA ASP A 32 -3.25 8.62 3.88
C ASP A 32 -1.85 8.62 3.29
N LEU A 33 -0.79 8.85 4.08
CA LEU A 33 0.58 8.63 3.62
C LEU A 33 0.88 7.14 3.42
N TYR A 34 0.13 6.24 4.03
CA TYR A 34 0.41 4.81 4.02
C TYR A 34 -0.58 4.06 3.14
N GLY A 35 -0.69 4.47 1.87
CA GLY A 35 -1.54 3.85 0.87
C GLY A 35 -0.92 3.76 -0.52
N ALA A 36 -1.46 2.88 -1.35
CA ALA A 36 -0.99 2.64 -2.70
C ALA A 36 -2.14 2.71 -3.71
N ASP A 37 -1.83 3.17 -4.92
CA ASP A 37 -2.74 3.09 -6.06
C ASP A 37 -2.74 1.65 -6.59
N LEU A 38 -3.86 0.95 -6.41
CA LEU A 38 -4.00 -0.46 -6.78
C LEU A 38 -5.23 -0.65 -7.67
N CYS A 39 -5.10 -1.45 -8.72
CA CYS A 39 -6.28 -1.94 -9.44
C CYS A 39 -7.14 -2.84 -8.54
N ALA A 40 -8.40 -3.04 -8.88
CA ALA A 40 -9.33 -3.85 -8.08
C ALA A 40 -8.81 -5.26 -7.75
N ARG A 41 -8.07 -5.90 -8.67
CA ARG A 41 -7.44 -7.21 -8.44
C ARG A 41 -6.35 -7.16 -7.39
N CYS A 42 -5.43 -6.20 -7.50
CA CYS A 42 -4.34 -6.04 -6.54
C CYS A 42 -4.87 -5.60 -5.17
N HIS A 43 -5.85 -4.70 -5.15
CA HIS A 43 -6.53 -4.32 -3.91
C HIS A 43 -7.15 -5.54 -3.22
N SER A 44 -7.91 -6.35 -3.96
CA SER A 44 -8.51 -7.58 -3.41
C SER A 44 -7.46 -8.60 -2.93
N TYR A 45 -6.30 -8.71 -3.59
CA TYR A 45 -5.23 -9.60 -3.19
C TYR A 45 -4.70 -9.28 -1.78
N PHE A 46 -4.43 -8.00 -1.50
CA PHE A 46 -3.96 -7.58 -0.18
C PHE A 46 -5.07 -7.55 0.87
N ASP A 47 -6.27 -7.08 0.52
CA ASP A 47 -7.40 -6.97 1.44
C ASP A 47 -7.89 -8.34 1.92
N GLN A 48 -7.84 -9.35 1.04
CA GLN A 48 -8.25 -10.72 1.34
C GLN A 48 -7.07 -11.62 1.72
N TYR A 49 -5.88 -11.05 1.96
CA TYR A 49 -4.68 -11.77 2.40
C TYR A 49 -4.30 -12.98 1.51
N GLN A 50 -4.54 -12.90 0.19
CA GLN A 50 -4.42 -14.05 -0.72
C GLN A 50 -2.99 -14.60 -0.86
N GLY A 51 -1.95 -13.79 -0.59
CA GLY A 51 -0.54 -14.22 -0.56
C GLY A 51 -0.06 -14.76 0.79
N CYS A 52 -0.94 -14.90 1.78
CA CYS A 52 -0.60 -15.30 3.13
C CYS A 52 -1.16 -16.70 3.46
N ASN A 53 -0.29 -17.64 3.80
CA ASN A 53 -0.67 -19.00 4.25
C ASN A 53 -0.86 -19.12 5.78
N GLY A 54 -0.84 -17.98 6.49
CA GLY A 54 -1.01 -17.91 7.94
C GLY A 54 0.30 -17.87 8.73
N SER A 55 1.41 -18.32 8.13
CA SER A 55 2.75 -18.24 8.73
C SER A 55 3.20 -16.80 8.93
N TYR A 56 4.13 -16.56 9.85
CA TYR A 56 4.66 -15.23 10.09
C TYR A 56 5.45 -14.71 8.88
N GLU A 57 6.17 -15.59 8.21
CA GLU A 57 6.97 -15.31 7.02
C GLU A 57 6.08 -14.85 5.87
N SER A 58 4.97 -15.55 5.60
CA SER A 58 4.06 -15.17 4.51
C SER A 58 3.32 -13.86 4.81
N LYS A 59 2.95 -13.61 6.06
CA LYS A 59 2.41 -12.30 6.51
C LYS A 59 3.43 -11.18 6.32
N THR A 60 4.70 -11.45 6.62
CA THR A 60 5.79 -10.49 6.46
C THR A 60 6.04 -10.19 4.99
N ALA A 61 6.08 -11.22 4.14
CA ALA A 61 6.24 -11.08 2.70
C ALA A 61 5.10 -10.26 2.08
N LEU A 62 3.84 -10.60 2.38
CA LEU A 62 2.68 -9.85 1.87
C LEU A 62 2.67 -8.39 2.35
N SER A 63 3.07 -8.18 3.61
CA SER A 63 3.22 -6.85 4.19
C SER A 63 4.30 -6.02 3.49
N GLU A 64 5.46 -6.62 3.19
CA GLU A 64 6.56 -5.98 2.46
C GLU A 64 6.16 -5.65 1.02
N GLU A 65 5.47 -6.58 0.35
CA GLU A 65 4.99 -6.40 -1.02
C GLU A 65 4.03 -5.20 -1.14
N PHE A 66 3.15 -5.00 -0.14
CA PHE A 66 2.29 -3.80 -0.09
C PHE A 66 3.15 -2.55 0.16
N MET A 67 4.10 -2.58 1.10
CA MET A 67 5.00 -1.43 1.34
C MET A 67 5.75 -1.02 0.06
N PHE A 68 6.19 -1.97 -0.74
CA PHE A 68 6.80 -1.70 -2.04
C PHE A 68 5.84 -0.95 -2.98
N CYS A 69 4.56 -1.35 -3.06
CA CYS A 69 3.55 -0.64 -3.84
C CYS A 69 3.31 0.80 -3.34
N ILE A 70 3.36 1.03 -2.02
CA ILE A 70 3.25 2.37 -1.42
C ILE A 70 4.42 3.25 -1.88
N LEU A 71 5.65 2.71 -1.83
CA LEU A 71 6.84 3.43 -2.30
C LEU A 71 6.75 3.80 -3.79
N LYS A 72 6.30 2.87 -4.64
CA LYS A 72 6.08 3.15 -6.08
C LYS A 72 4.99 4.21 -6.31
N THR A 73 3.96 4.23 -5.47
CA THR A 73 2.92 5.26 -5.48
C THR A 73 3.49 6.61 -5.08
N HIS A 74 4.32 6.67 -4.04
CA HIS A 74 4.96 7.91 -3.62
C HIS A 74 5.94 8.46 -4.65
N GLU A 75 6.74 7.60 -5.29
CA GLU A 75 7.63 8.00 -6.39
C GLU A 75 6.84 8.62 -7.55
N ARG A 76 5.68 8.05 -7.89
CA ARG A 76 4.76 8.63 -8.88
C ARG A 76 4.21 9.97 -8.40
N ASN A 77 3.72 10.03 -7.17
CA ASN A 77 3.12 11.23 -6.58
C ASN A 77 4.14 12.37 -6.44
N GLU A 78 5.40 12.08 -6.16
CA GLU A 78 6.49 13.06 -6.20
C GLU A 78 6.68 13.59 -7.62
N ARG A 79 6.82 12.69 -8.61
CA ARG A 79 7.01 13.07 -10.02
C ARG A 79 5.86 13.90 -10.56
N GLU A 80 4.63 13.62 -10.15
CA GLU A 80 3.42 14.34 -10.54
C GLU A 80 3.16 15.59 -9.68
N GLY A 81 3.98 15.85 -8.65
CA GLY A 81 3.87 17.02 -7.79
C GLY A 81 2.74 16.96 -6.75
N VAL A 82 2.12 15.79 -6.56
CA VAL A 82 1.12 15.53 -5.51
C VAL A 82 1.76 15.57 -4.12
N ILE A 83 2.98 15.04 -3.99
CA ILE A 83 3.79 15.11 -2.77
C ILE A 83 5.06 15.92 -3.08
N LYS A 84 5.48 16.77 -2.14
CA LYS A 84 6.77 17.47 -2.21
C LYS A 84 7.71 16.88 -1.17
N VAL A 85 8.88 16.46 -1.62
CA VAL A 85 9.99 16.02 -0.77
C VAL A 85 11.10 17.05 -0.81
N CYS A 86 11.70 17.33 0.34
CA CYS A 86 12.89 18.16 0.40
C CYS A 86 14.04 17.41 -0.29
N LYS A 87 14.66 18.03 -1.29
CA LYS A 87 15.87 17.49 -1.90
C LYS A 87 16.98 17.50 -0.86
N LYS A 88 17.68 16.37 -0.71
CA LYS A 88 18.94 16.35 0.05
C LYS A 88 19.90 17.34 -0.61
N GLN A 89 20.50 18.19 0.22
CA GLN A 89 21.59 19.08 -0.18
C GLN A 89 22.79 18.26 -0.67
#